data_AF-A0A895ADD9-F1
#
_entry.id   AF-A0A895ADD9-F1
#
_cell.length_a   1.000
_cell.length_b   1.000
_cell.length_c   1.000
_cell.angle_alpha   90.00
_cell.angle_beta   90.00
_cell.angle_gamma   90.00
#
_symmetry.space_group_name_H-M   'P 1'
#
loop_
_entity.id
_entity.type
_entity.pdbx_description
1 polymer ?
#
loop_
_entity_poly.entity_id
_entity_poly.type
_entity_poly.pdbx_seq_one_letter_code
_entity_poly.pdbx_strand_id
1 'polypeptide(L)'
;MQLHDRLYTLYDEFDTESLRAHQEFVDLAPPVDSPVALQYWESASDELAAHKDDIRAAFPAHDAFADVAARATRDQAFTALDLYGKYGRAVNVLVLDVDETLRSAGSTDNEIPRATLHLLTEFHEAGVPIVICTGQTLENVKGFLSQGLGNELVHSGRLSVVYEAGTGVFTPGHGADTKRLLYEDLGDDVRGVFDDVRSRVHTAAPEDIRRGCHLQGNEFNVTLKPNYETGSERARGLIDSALVHLLGLLADCVGADPAAVRAYYADADPEIAAVVAASSAAVGDADALGEAAAETLSRIDVGYYEGDAAEIASRELNKVVGVQAALDVLGVADPFALVMGDSKSDLRVMEHVDDHDSGIAAAPEHASTRVLEHVATTDELVFDAGAADEILRTAWALAQFA
;
A
#
# COMPACT_ATOMS: atom_id res chain seq x y z
N MET A 1 29.44 19.71 21.22
CA MET A 1 28.68 18.48 21.54
C MET A 1 27.87 18.19 20.31
N GLN A 2 27.97 16.99 19.77
CA GLN A 2 27.20 16.62 18.58
C GLN A 2 25.73 16.43 19.00
N LEU A 3 24.79 16.59 18.07
CA LEU A 3 23.35 16.44 18.32
C LEU A 3 23.02 15.09 18.98
N HIS A 4 23.73 14.04 18.57
CA HIS A 4 23.69 12.70 19.15
C HIS A 4 24.00 12.67 20.66
N ASP A 5 25.02 13.40 21.13
CA ASP A 5 25.36 13.46 22.56
C ASP A 5 24.23 14.10 23.38
N ARG A 6 23.59 15.13 22.81
CA ARG A 6 22.47 15.84 23.45
C ARG A 6 21.23 14.95 23.54
N LEU A 7 20.93 14.22 22.46
CA LEU A 7 19.83 13.26 22.42
C LEU A 7 20.06 12.12 23.44
N TYR A 8 21.31 11.66 23.60
CA TYR A 8 21.66 10.70 24.63
C TYR A 8 21.34 11.25 26.03
N THR A 9 21.80 12.47 26.34
CA THR A 9 21.50 13.12 27.63
C THR A 9 19.99 13.24 27.88
N LEU A 10 19.21 13.58 26.86
CA LEU A 10 17.74 13.68 26.97
C LEU A 10 17.11 12.36 27.45
N TYR A 11 17.39 11.26 26.77
CA TYR A 11 16.79 9.96 27.10
C TYR A 11 17.39 9.29 28.35
N ASP A 12 18.56 9.74 28.82
CA ASP A 12 19.21 9.22 30.04
C ASP A 12 18.79 10.00 31.31
N GLU A 13 18.61 11.32 31.21
CA GLU A 13 18.33 12.17 32.37
C GLU A 13 16.84 12.43 32.62
N PHE A 14 15.97 12.28 31.61
CA PHE A 14 14.54 12.56 31.71
C PHE A 14 13.70 11.29 31.62
N ASP A 15 12.58 11.26 32.36
CA ASP A 15 11.58 10.20 32.29
C ASP A 15 10.71 10.34 31.02
N THR A 16 11.32 10.00 29.89
CA THR A 16 10.69 10.05 28.57
C THR A 16 9.63 8.96 28.36
N GLU A 17 9.65 7.90 29.17
CA GLU A 17 8.62 6.85 29.15
C GLU A 17 7.30 7.40 29.70
N SER A 18 7.32 8.00 30.90
CA SER A 18 6.15 8.65 31.47
C SER A 18 5.68 9.82 30.61
N LEU A 19 6.60 10.63 30.07
CA LEU A 19 6.23 11.72 29.16
C LEU A 19 5.45 11.21 27.94
N ARG A 20 5.92 10.14 27.29
CA ARG A 20 5.24 9.54 26.14
C ARG A 20 3.90 8.93 26.51
N ALA A 21 3.79 8.28 27.67
CA ALA A 21 2.51 7.75 28.15
C ALA A 21 1.46 8.86 28.36
N HIS A 22 1.86 10.01 28.90
CA HIS A 22 0.97 11.17 29.01
C HIS A 22 0.58 11.74 27.64
N GLN A 23 1.54 11.88 26.72
CA GLN A 23 1.27 12.33 25.35
C GLN A 23 0.25 11.42 24.66
N GLU A 24 0.49 10.10 24.68
CA GLU A 24 -0.41 9.12 24.08
C GLU A 24 -1.81 9.16 24.71
N PHE A 25 -1.90 9.29 26.04
CA PHE A 25 -3.19 9.42 26.71
C PHE A 25 -3.92 10.70 26.29
N VAL A 26 -3.24 11.84 26.22
CA VAL A 26 -3.83 13.12 25.83
C VAL A 26 -4.33 13.07 24.38
N ASP A 27 -3.55 12.48 23.50
CA ASP A 27 -3.81 12.40 22.05
C ASP A 27 -4.94 11.42 21.70
N LEU A 28 -5.02 10.30 22.42
CA LEU A 28 -5.96 9.21 22.13
C LEU A 28 -7.20 9.21 23.05
N ALA A 29 -7.26 10.13 24.02
CA ALA A 29 -8.40 10.25 24.91
C ALA A 29 -9.69 10.50 24.10
N PRO A 30 -10.71 9.62 24.23
CA PRO A 30 -11.96 9.82 23.52
C PRO A 30 -12.71 11.04 24.11
N PRO A 31 -13.50 11.75 23.30
CA PRO A 31 -14.40 12.77 23.81
C PRO A 31 -15.42 12.12 24.76
N VAL A 32 -15.39 12.52 26.03
CA VAL A 32 -16.26 11.96 27.08
C VAL A 32 -16.88 13.08 27.91
N ASP A 33 -18.19 13.01 28.13
CA ASP A 33 -18.95 13.97 28.96
C ASP A 33 -18.82 13.69 30.47
N SER A 34 -17.86 12.84 30.87
CA SER A 34 -17.64 12.48 32.27
C SER A 34 -16.74 13.52 32.94
N PRO A 35 -17.22 14.25 33.96
CA PRO A 35 -16.39 15.23 34.67
C PRO A 35 -15.12 14.63 35.29
N VAL A 36 -15.19 13.36 35.70
CA VAL A 36 -14.04 12.64 36.26
C VAL A 36 -13.00 12.36 35.17
N ALA A 37 -13.44 11.91 33.99
CA ALA A 37 -12.52 11.65 32.90
C ALA A 37 -11.87 12.93 32.37
N LEU A 38 -12.63 14.04 32.33
CA LEU A 38 -12.08 15.37 32.02
C LEU A 38 -11.01 15.79 33.04
N GLN A 39 -11.23 15.59 34.34
CA GLN A 39 -10.21 15.89 35.35
C GLN A 39 -8.93 15.07 35.20
N TYR A 40 -9.04 13.77 34.85
CA TYR A 40 -7.87 12.94 34.55
C TYR A 40 -7.13 13.43 33.31
N TRP A 41 -7.85 13.83 32.26
CA TRP A 41 -7.26 14.40 31.05
C TRP A 41 -6.57 15.73 31.32
N GLU A 42 -7.21 16.65 32.06
CA GLU A 42 -6.62 17.92 32.47
C GLU A 42 -5.34 17.70 33.27
N SER A 43 -5.35 16.77 34.23
CA SER A 43 -4.17 16.44 35.05
C SER A 43 -3.03 15.90 34.19
N ALA A 44 -3.33 14.96 33.28
CA ALA A 44 -2.33 14.40 32.37
C ALA A 44 -1.78 15.46 31.40
N SER A 45 -2.62 16.39 30.93
CA SER A 45 -2.22 17.49 30.06
C SER A 45 -1.31 18.48 30.79
N ASP A 46 -1.60 18.80 32.05
CA ASP A 46 -0.76 19.67 32.89
C ASP A 46 0.59 19.02 33.19
N GLU A 47 0.62 17.72 33.53
CA GLU A 47 1.86 16.96 33.77
C GLU A 47 2.71 16.86 32.50
N LEU A 48 2.08 16.59 31.34
CA LEU A 48 2.73 16.59 30.03
C LEU A 48 3.38 17.95 29.73
N ALA A 49 2.65 19.05 29.95
CA ALA A 49 3.16 20.39 29.72
C ALA A 49 4.36 20.72 30.62
N ALA A 50 4.26 20.39 31.91
CA ALA A 50 5.34 20.61 32.88
C ALA A 50 6.62 19.85 32.50
N HIS A 51 6.51 18.57 32.15
CA HIS A 51 7.66 17.77 31.73
C HIS A 51 8.30 18.30 30.43
N LYS A 52 7.49 18.73 29.46
CA LYS A 52 8.01 19.35 28.23
C LYS A 52 8.76 20.66 28.53
N ASP A 53 8.26 21.47 29.46
CA ASP A 53 8.90 22.72 29.84
C ASP A 53 10.23 22.50 30.58
N ASP A 54 10.32 21.47 31.42
CA ASP A 54 11.59 21.06 32.05
C ASP A 54 12.65 20.65 31.00
N ILE A 55 12.24 19.89 29.97
CA ILE A 55 13.12 19.53 28.85
C ILE A 55 13.55 20.79 28.08
N ARG A 56 12.62 21.68 27.74
CA ARG A 56 12.93 22.94 27.03
C ARG A 56 13.89 23.81 27.83
N ALA A 57 13.75 23.86 29.15
CA ALA A 57 14.65 24.61 30.03
C ALA A 57 16.07 24.02 30.06
N ALA A 58 16.20 22.69 30.01
CA ALA A 58 17.49 22.00 29.98
C ALA A 58 18.17 22.06 28.59
N PHE A 59 17.39 22.12 27.51
CA PHE A 59 17.86 22.14 26.12
C PHE A 59 17.38 23.38 25.34
N PRO A 60 17.73 24.61 25.75
CA PRO A 60 17.19 25.85 25.17
C PRO A 60 17.62 26.14 23.73
N ALA A 61 18.50 25.32 23.15
CA ALA A 61 18.93 25.41 21.75
C ALA A 61 18.28 24.34 20.86
N HIS A 62 17.41 23.49 21.43
CA HIS A 62 16.83 22.32 20.77
C HIS A 62 15.34 22.19 21.12
N ASP A 63 14.54 23.17 20.70
CA ASP A 63 13.10 23.25 21.05
C ASP A 63 12.31 21.97 20.69
N ALA A 64 12.72 21.30 19.61
CA ALA A 64 12.14 20.03 19.14
C ALA A 64 12.26 18.86 20.14
N PHE A 65 13.22 18.89 21.06
CA PHE A 65 13.53 17.73 21.92
C PHE A 65 12.37 17.33 22.81
N ALA A 66 11.62 18.30 23.32
CA ALA A 66 10.47 18.01 24.18
C ALA A 66 9.37 17.27 23.42
N ASP A 67 9.13 17.61 22.15
CA ASP A 67 8.12 16.95 21.34
C ASP A 67 8.60 15.61 20.77
N VAL A 68 9.89 15.48 20.43
CA VAL A 68 10.51 14.19 20.06
C VAL A 68 10.44 13.21 21.22
N ALA A 69 10.87 13.60 22.43
CA ALA A 69 10.81 12.72 23.60
C ALA A 69 9.37 12.34 23.99
N ALA A 70 8.39 13.20 23.71
CA ALA A 70 6.98 12.92 23.98
C ALA A 70 6.37 11.93 22.98
N ARG A 71 6.93 11.76 21.78
CA ARG A 71 6.33 10.90 20.73
C ARG A 71 7.17 9.68 20.39
N ALA A 72 8.48 9.81 20.36
CA ALA A 72 9.41 8.78 19.91
C ALA A 72 10.12 8.11 21.09
N THR A 73 10.28 6.79 20.99
CA THR A 73 11.20 6.06 21.87
C THR A 73 12.64 6.50 21.59
N ARG A 74 13.56 6.12 22.48
CA ARG A 74 14.98 6.37 22.28
C ARG A 74 15.43 5.83 20.92
N ASP A 75 15.15 4.56 20.65
CA ASP A 75 15.59 3.91 19.42
C ASP A 75 15.00 4.61 18.18
N GLN A 76 13.72 4.95 18.19
CA GLN A 76 13.07 5.71 17.10
C GLN A 76 13.72 7.08 16.87
N ALA A 77 14.05 7.81 17.94
CA ALA A 77 14.69 9.13 17.82
C ALA A 77 16.14 9.03 17.31
N PHE A 78 16.89 8.01 17.70
CA PHE A 78 18.25 7.77 17.17
C PHE A 78 18.20 7.33 15.70
N THR A 79 17.29 6.42 15.34
CA THR A 79 17.06 6.04 13.94
C THR A 79 16.69 7.25 13.09
N ALA A 80 15.77 8.10 13.56
CA ALA A 80 15.40 9.33 12.89
C ALA A 80 16.58 10.30 12.69
N LEU A 81 17.45 10.42 13.69
CA LEU A 81 18.66 11.24 13.61
C LEU A 81 19.67 10.67 12.60
N ASP A 82 19.83 9.35 12.55
CA ASP A 82 20.71 8.67 11.60
C ASP A 82 20.17 8.80 10.16
N LEU A 83 18.86 8.66 9.96
CA LEU A 83 18.20 8.93 8.68
C LEU A 83 18.39 10.38 8.25
N TYR A 84 18.27 11.35 9.17
CA TYR A 84 18.57 12.74 8.87
C TYR A 84 20.04 12.93 8.48
N GLY A 85 20.96 12.25 9.16
CA GLY A 85 22.38 12.26 8.82
C GLY A 85 22.68 11.67 7.44
N LYS A 86 21.93 10.63 7.04
CA LYS A 86 22.06 9.93 5.75
C LYS A 86 21.51 10.76 4.58
N TYR A 87 20.29 11.28 4.72
CA TYR A 87 19.54 11.90 3.61
C TYR A 87 19.49 13.42 3.66
N GLY A 88 19.69 14.04 4.84
CA GLY A 88 19.68 15.50 5.02
C GLY A 88 18.32 16.16 4.79
N ARG A 89 17.23 15.40 4.77
CA ARG A 89 15.86 15.88 4.50
C ARG A 89 14.81 15.06 5.24
N ALA A 90 13.64 15.67 5.46
CA ALA A 90 12.47 15.01 6.03
C ALA A 90 11.62 14.31 4.97
N VAL A 91 10.80 13.36 5.44
CA VAL A 91 9.69 12.81 4.66
C VAL A 91 8.67 13.91 4.37
N ASN A 92 8.31 14.07 3.09
CA ASN A 92 7.36 15.08 2.64
C ASN A 92 6.09 14.49 1.99
N VAL A 93 5.98 13.16 1.90
CA VAL A 93 4.78 12.44 1.47
C VAL A 93 4.76 11.03 2.08
N LEU A 94 3.57 10.54 2.44
CA LEU A 94 3.37 9.16 2.91
C LEU A 94 2.79 8.32 1.77
N VAL A 95 3.35 7.14 1.51
CA VAL A 95 2.84 6.16 0.54
C VAL A 95 2.61 4.85 1.26
N LEU A 96 1.35 4.52 1.53
CA LEU A 96 0.99 3.50 2.51
C LEU A 96 0.10 2.43 1.88
N ASP A 97 0.49 1.17 1.97
CA ASP A 97 -0.46 0.07 1.83
C ASP A 97 -1.38 -0.02 3.06
N VAL A 98 -2.52 -0.68 2.93
CA VAL A 98 -3.51 -0.80 4.00
C VAL A 98 -3.49 -2.20 4.61
N ASP A 99 -3.68 -3.22 3.78
CA ASP A 99 -3.95 -4.59 4.23
C ASP A 99 -2.63 -5.25 4.62
N GLU A 100 -2.60 -5.91 5.78
CA GLU A 100 -1.37 -6.46 6.38
C GLU A 100 -0.24 -5.41 6.59
N THR A 101 -0.52 -4.11 6.45
CA THR A 101 0.44 -3.01 6.65
C THR A 101 -0.03 -2.04 7.74
N LEU A 102 -1.05 -1.21 7.45
CA LEU A 102 -1.64 -0.31 8.46
C LEU A 102 -2.61 -1.04 9.38
N ARG A 103 -3.15 -2.17 8.91
CA ARG A 103 -3.97 -3.11 9.67
C ARG A 103 -3.53 -4.54 9.38
N SER A 104 -3.85 -5.46 10.27
CA SER A 104 -3.70 -6.90 10.06
C SER A 104 -4.93 -7.66 10.53
N ALA A 105 -5.30 -8.71 9.81
CA ALA A 105 -6.38 -9.61 10.23
C ALA A 105 -6.08 -10.31 11.56
N GLY A 106 -4.80 -10.59 11.84
CA GLY A 106 -4.39 -11.35 13.02
C GLY A 106 -4.30 -10.51 14.30
N SER A 107 -3.73 -9.30 14.21
CA SER A 107 -3.42 -8.49 15.40
C SER A 107 -4.39 -7.34 15.65
N THR A 108 -5.06 -6.83 14.61
CA THR A 108 -5.89 -5.61 14.71
C THR A 108 -7.37 -5.82 14.38
N ASP A 109 -7.81 -7.06 14.20
CA ASP A 109 -9.18 -7.40 13.78
C ASP A 109 -9.62 -6.65 12.50
N ASN A 110 -8.67 -6.45 11.57
CA ASN A 110 -8.84 -5.68 10.34
C ASN A 110 -9.20 -4.19 10.51
N GLU A 111 -8.91 -3.58 11.65
CA GLU A 111 -9.05 -2.15 11.89
C GLU A 111 -7.68 -1.45 11.94
N ILE A 112 -7.58 -0.20 11.46
CA ILE A 112 -6.36 0.59 11.66
C ILE A 112 -6.32 1.03 13.13
N PRO A 113 -5.23 0.76 13.87
CA PRO A 113 -5.09 1.19 15.25
C PRO A 113 -5.26 2.70 15.42
N ARG A 114 -5.85 3.11 16.56
CA ARG A 114 -6.10 4.54 16.85
C ARG A 114 -4.83 5.39 16.88
N ALA A 115 -3.72 4.84 17.40
CA ALA A 115 -2.42 5.52 17.41
C ALA A 115 -1.94 5.84 15.99
N THR A 116 -2.06 4.87 15.07
CA THR A 116 -1.74 5.06 13.65
C THR A 116 -2.65 6.11 13.01
N LEU A 117 -3.97 6.04 13.21
CA LEU A 117 -4.92 7.03 12.69
C LEU A 117 -4.63 8.46 13.20
N HIS A 118 -4.27 8.59 14.48
CA HIS A 118 -3.90 9.86 15.07
C HIS A 118 -2.66 10.45 14.38
N LEU A 119 -1.59 9.66 14.22
CA LEU A 119 -0.37 10.13 13.54
C LEU A 119 -0.61 10.49 12.06
N LEU A 120 -1.43 9.73 11.34
CA LEU A 120 -1.82 10.08 9.98
C LEU A 120 -2.56 11.43 9.91
N THR A 121 -3.37 11.72 10.93
CA THR A 121 -4.03 13.03 11.08
C THR A 121 -3.00 14.13 11.37
N GLU A 122 -2.04 13.91 12.27
CA GLU A 122 -0.98 14.88 12.56
C GLU A 122 -0.13 15.20 11.31
N PHE A 123 0.24 14.18 10.52
CA PHE A 123 0.96 14.40 9.26
C PHE A 123 0.13 15.19 8.25
N HIS A 124 -1.16 14.87 8.15
CA HIS A 124 -2.08 15.59 7.27
C HIS A 124 -2.21 17.07 7.66
N GLU A 125 -2.39 17.35 8.95
CA GLU A 125 -2.47 18.71 9.51
C GLU A 125 -1.15 19.48 9.35
N ALA A 126 -0.01 18.80 9.43
CA ALA A 126 1.31 19.35 9.14
C ALA A 126 1.54 19.62 7.64
N GLY A 127 0.58 19.28 6.77
CA GLY A 127 0.71 19.50 5.34
C GLY A 127 1.61 18.48 4.64
N VAL A 128 1.64 17.24 5.12
CA VAL A 128 2.22 16.08 4.42
C VAL A 128 1.10 15.35 3.66
N PRO A 129 1.17 15.21 2.33
CA PRO A 129 0.18 14.44 1.57
C PRO A 129 0.25 12.95 1.90
N ILE A 130 -0.88 12.26 1.74
CA ILE A 130 -1.00 10.81 1.99
C ILE A 130 -1.49 10.13 0.73
N VAL A 131 -0.75 9.13 0.25
CA VAL A 131 -1.12 8.27 -0.87
C VAL A 131 -1.39 6.87 -0.31
N ILE A 132 -2.65 6.44 -0.37
CA ILE A 132 -3.04 5.08 0.00
C ILE A 132 -2.96 4.19 -1.23
N CYS A 133 -2.18 3.12 -1.18
CA CYS A 133 -2.08 2.12 -2.23
C CYS A 133 -2.87 0.87 -1.84
N THR A 134 -3.63 0.31 -2.77
CA THR A 134 -4.38 -0.93 -2.51
C THR A 134 -4.63 -1.72 -3.79
N GLY A 135 -4.74 -3.04 -3.65
CA GLY A 135 -5.28 -3.92 -4.69
C GLY A 135 -6.81 -3.90 -4.79
N GLN A 136 -7.50 -3.26 -3.84
CA GLN A 136 -8.96 -3.22 -3.81
C GLN A 136 -9.56 -2.20 -4.78
N THR A 137 -10.84 -2.36 -5.08
CA THR A 137 -11.63 -1.38 -5.85
C THR A 137 -11.79 -0.07 -5.09
N LEU A 138 -12.02 1.02 -5.82
CA LEU A 138 -12.19 2.35 -5.25
C LEU A 138 -13.36 2.42 -4.25
N GLU A 139 -14.48 1.78 -4.56
CA GLU A 139 -15.68 1.77 -3.71
C GLU A 139 -15.41 1.14 -2.35
N ASN A 140 -14.66 0.02 -2.32
CA ASN A 140 -14.34 -0.68 -1.09
C ASN A 140 -13.42 0.16 -0.20
N VAL A 141 -12.32 0.68 -0.78
CA VAL A 141 -11.34 1.45 -0.01
C VAL A 141 -11.90 2.80 0.45
N LYS A 142 -12.77 3.46 -0.33
CA LYS A 142 -13.41 4.72 0.11
C LYS A 142 -14.28 4.54 1.34
N GLY A 143 -15.07 3.46 1.39
CA GLY A 143 -15.91 3.15 2.55
C GLY A 143 -15.07 2.96 3.81
N PHE A 144 -14.00 2.17 3.68
CA PHE A 144 -13.05 1.92 4.76
C PHE A 144 -12.32 3.19 5.22
N LEU A 145 -11.71 3.96 4.30
CA LEU A 145 -10.96 5.17 4.66
C LEU A 145 -11.86 6.22 5.31
N SER A 146 -13.11 6.35 4.86
CA SER A 146 -14.06 7.29 5.47
C SER A 146 -14.44 6.89 6.90
N GLN A 147 -14.48 5.57 7.19
CA GLN A 147 -14.75 5.06 8.52
C GLN A 147 -13.52 5.17 9.45
N GLY A 148 -12.32 4.91 8.92
CA GLY A 148 -11.07 4.96 9.70
C GLY A 148 -10.52 6.37 9.88
N LEU A 149 -10.23 7.07 8.78
CA LEU A 149 -9.59 8.40 8.78
C LEU A 149 -10.58 9.56 8.89
N GLY A 150 -11.88 9.28 8.77
CA GLY A 150 -12.91 10.30 8.76
C GLY A 150 -13.07 11.00 7.41
N ASN A 151 -14.26 11.53 7.18
CA ASN A 151 -14.65 12.13 5.90
C ASN A 151 -13.87 13.40 5.57
N GLU A 152 -13.46 14.17 6.58
CA GLU A 152 -12.72 15.43 6.37
C GLU A 152 -11.32 15.18 5.78
N LEU A 153 -10.58 14.21 6.33
CA LEU A 153 -9.25 13.85 5.84
C LEU A 153 -9.32 13.28 4.42
N VAL A 154 -10.26 12.35 4.17
CA VAL A 154 -10.47 11.76 2.83
C VAL A 154 -10.79 12.83 1.78
N HIS A 155 -11.59 13.83 2.11
CA HIS A 155 -12.00 14.89 1.18
C HIS A 155 -11.14 16.15 1.23
N SER A 156 -9.96 16.08 1.83
CA SER A 156 -9.12 17.24 2.13
C SER A 156 -8.39 17.87 0.93
N GLY A 157 -8.35 17.20 -0.24
CA GLY A 157 -7.46 17.61 -1.33
C GLY A 157 -6.01 17.16 -1.18
N ARG A 158 -5.67 16.49 -0.08
CA ARG A 158 -4.28 16.10 0.24
C ARG A 158 -4.11 14.61 0.49
N LEU A 159 -5.19 13.85 0.38
CA LEU A 159 -5.18 12.39 0.35
C LEU A 159 -5.49 11.92 -1.07
N SER A 160 -4.71 10.95 -1.55
CA SER A 160 -4.93 10.28 -2.81
C SER A 160 -5.02 8.77 -2.60
N VAL A 161 -5.79 8.09 -3.43
CA VAL A 161 -5.96 6.63 -3.40
C VAL A 161 -5.58 6.06 -4.74
N VAL A 162 -4.54 5.22 -4.74
CA VAL A 162 -4.15 4.37 -5.85
C VAL A 162 -4.85 3.02 -5.66
N TYR A 163 -5.84 2.74 -6.49
CA TYR A 163 -6.69 1.55 -6.36
C TYR A 163 -6.44 0.54 -7.48
N GLU A 164 -6.89 -0.70 -7.27
CA GLU A 164 -6.69 -1.82 -8.21
C GLU A 164 -5.23 -1.91 -8.70
N ALA A 165 -4.30 -1.85 -7.74
CA ALA A 165 -2.86 -1.95 -7.98
C ALA A 165 -2.30 -0.94 -9.00
N GLY A 166 -2.89 0.25 -9.11
CA GLY A 166 -2.42 1.30 -10.03
C GLY A 166 -3.21 1.41 -11.33
N THR A 167 -4.41 0.82 -11.38
CA THR A 167 -5.34 1.00 -12.51
C THR A 167 -5.93 2.41 -12.56
N GLY A 168 -6.07 3.05 -11.41
CA GLY A 168 -6.60 4.40 -11.31
C GLY A 168 -6.17 5.10 -10.03
N VAL A 169 -6.36 6.42 -10.05
CA VAL A 169 -6.05 7.32 -8.95
C VAL A 169 -7.27 8.15 -8.62
N PHE A 170 -7.59 8.24 -7.33
CA PHE A 170 -8.67 9.07 -6.81
C PHE A 170 -8.15 10.07 -5.79
N THR A 171 -8.19 11.36 -6.14
CA THR A 171 -7.72 12.47 -5.31
C THR A 171 -8.85 13.48 -5.13
N PRO A 172 -9.71 13.35 -4.11
CA PRO A 172 -10.83 14.25 -3.86
C PRO A 172 -10.44 15.73 -3.88
N GLY A 173 -11.25 16.58 -4.51
CA GLY A 173 -11.06 18.04 -4.46
C GLY A 173 -10.25 18.63 -5.62
N HIS A 174 -9.81 17.81 -6.57
CA HIS A 174 -8.96 18.23 -7.71
C HIS A 174 -9.71 18.39 -9.04
N GLY A 175 -10.99 18.75 -9.00
CA GLY A 175 -11.77 19.02 -10.20
C GLY A 175 -11.80 17.83 -11.16
N ALA A 176 -11.42 18.04 -12.43
CA ALA A 176 -11.37 16.98 -13.44
C ALA A 176 -10.33 15.89 -13.12
N ASP A 177 -9.27 16.23 -12.38
CA ASP A 177 -8.21 15.30 -11.98
C ASP A 177 -8.57 14.52 -10.71
N THR A 178 -9.78 14.71 -10.17
CA THR A 178 -10.26 13.98 -8.98
C THR A 178 -10.25 12.47 -9.19
N LYS A 179 -10.53 12.00 -10.40
CA LYS A 179 -10.49 10.59 -10.75
C LYS A 179 -9.74 10.45 -12.06
N ARG A 180 -8.52 9.90 -12.00
CA ARG A 180 -7.70 9.60 -13.17
C ARG A 180 -7.75 8.10 -13.44
N LEU A 181 -8.23 7.74 -14.63
CA LEU A 181 -8.31 6.38 -15.11
C LEU A 181 -7.02 6.08 -15.88
N LEU A 182 -6.00 5.50 -15.22
CA LEU A 182 -4.67 5.37 -15.82
C LEU A 182 -4.66 4.41 -17.01
N TYR A 183 -5.63 3.50 -17.08
CA TYR A 183 -5.83 2.66 -18.25
C TYR A 183 -6.21 3.44 -19.52
N GLU A 184 -6.69 4.69 -19.42
CA GLU A 184 -6.99 5.53 -20.59
C GLU A 184 -5.73 5.94 -21.37
N ASP A 185 -4.57 5.92 -20.71
CA ASP A 185 -3.27 6.26 -21.30
C ASP A 185 -2.60 5.04 -21.98
N LEU A 186 -3.17 3.84 -21.82
CA LEU A 186 -2.68 2.63 -22.50
C LEU A 186 -2.90 2.69 -24.01
N GLY A 187 -2.04 2.00 -24.75
CA GLY A 187 -2.17 1.85 -26.20
C GLY A 187 -3.51 1.22 -26.61
N ASP A 188 -4.04 1.66 -27.77
CA ASP A 188 -5.31 1.15 -28.32
C ASP A 188 -5.31 -0.37 -28.52
N ASP A 189 -4.13 -0.94 -28.79
CA ASP A 189 -3.91 -2.37 -28.94
C ASP A 189 -4.19 -3.13 -27.62
N VAL A 190 -3.67 -2.65 -26.50
CA VAL A 190 -3.92 -3.26 -25.18
C VAL A 190 -5.36 -3.01 -24.76
N ARG A 191 -5.85 -1.77 -24.82
CA ARG A 191 -7.24 -1.46 -24.42
C ARG A 191 -8.25 -2.28 -25.21
N GLY A 192 -8.03 -2.44 -26.52
CA GLY A 192 -8.88 -3.25 -27.39
C GLY A 192 -8.95 -4.72 -26.96
N VAL A 193 -7.84 -5.31 -26.49
CA VAL A 193 -7.85 -6.67 -25.95
C VAL A 193 -8.70 -6.76 -24.68
N PHE A 194 -8.55 -5.84 -23.73
CA PHE A 194 -9.34 -5.85 -22.50
C PHE A 194 -10.83 -5.66 -22.77
N ASP A 195 -11.19 -4.74 -23.68
CA ASP A 195 -12.57 -4.53 -24.09
C ASP A 195 -13.18 -5.79 -24.74
N ASP A 196 -12.45 -6.46 -25.65
CA ASP A 196 -12.95 -7.68 -26.29
C ASP A 196 -13.09 -8.83 -25.27
N VAL A 197 -12.05 -9.06 -24.46
CA VAL A 197 -12.06 -10.04 -23.37
C VAL A 197 -13.26 -9.81 -22.46
N ARG A 198 -13.44 -8.59 -21.94
CA ARG A 198 -14.53 -8.27 -21.01
C ARG A 198 -15.91 -8.46 -21.63
N SER A 199 -16.08 -8.15 -22.92
CA SER A 199 -17.35 -8.36 -23.63
C SER A 199 -17.69 -9.85 -23.86
N ARG A 200 -16.66 -10.70 -23.97
CA ARG A 200 -16.77 -12.12 -24.32
C ARG A 200 -16.59 -13.07 -23.14
N VAL A 201 -15.99 -12.63 -22.03
CA VAL A 201 -15.56 -13.51 -20.93
C VAL A 201 -16.68 -14.42 -20.42
N HIS A 202 -17.90 -13.89 -20.29
CA HIS A 202 -19.08 -14.68 -19.92
C HIS A 202 -19.80 -15.30 -21.12
N THR A 203 -19.93 -14.58 -22.24
CA THR A 203 -20.74 -15.07 -23.37
C THR A 203 -20.10 -16.24 -24.10
N ALA A 204 -18.77 -16.28 -24.16
CA ALA A 204 -17.96 -17.36 -24.73
C ALA A 204 -17.62 -18.46 -23.72
N ALA A 205 -17.90 -18.27 -22.42
CA ALA A 205 -17.54 -19.23 -21.40
C ALA A 205 -18.35 -20.55 -21.48
N PRO A 206 -17.71 -21.68 -21.16
CA PRO A 206 -18.38 -22.93 -20.80
C PRO A 206 -19.50 -22.78 -19.76
N GLU A 207 -20.46 -23.70 -19.73
CA GLU A 207 -21.67 -23.59 -18.87
C GLU A 207 -21.35 -23.57 -17.37
N ASP A 208 -20.37 -24.36 -16.94
CA ASP A 208 -19.87 -24.41 -15.58
C ASP A 208 -19.25 -23.07 -15.15
N ILE A 209 -18.40 -22.44 -15.97
CA ILE A 209 -17.85 -21.11 -15.68
C ILE A 209 -18.95 -20.05 -15.67
N ARG A 210 -19.87 -20.05 -16.64
CA ARG A 210 -20.96 -19.06 -16.70
C ARG A 210 -21.88 -19.07 -15.49
N ARG A 211 -22.08 -20.24 -14.86
CA ARG A 211 -22.95 -20.39 -13.69
C ARG A 211 -22.19 -20.39 -12.37
N GLY A 212 -20.95 -20.87 -12.42
CA GLY A 212 -20.11 -21.08 -11.27
C GLY A 212 -19.19 -19.91 -10.96
N CYS A 213 -18.93 -18.99 -11.89
CA CYS A 213 -18.11 -17.81 -11.68
C CYS A 213 -18.92 -16.52 -11.81
N HIS A 214 -18.41 -15.45 -11.22
CA HIS A 214 -18.83 -14.08 -11.47
C HIS A 214 -17.63 -13.24 -11.92
N LEU A 215 -17.91 -12.15 -12.63
CA LEU A 215 -16.90 -11.15 -12.96
C LEU A 215 -16.83 -10.16 -11.79
N GLN A 216 -15.63 -9.95 -11.24
CA GLN A 216 -15.41 -8.92 -10.22
C GLN A 216 -15.60 -7.53 -10.83
N GLY A 217 -16.18 -6.60 -10.05
CA GLY A 217 -16.46 -5.23 -10.48
C GLY A 217 -15.23 -4.33 -10.51
N ASN A 218 -14.17 -4.76 -11.19
CA ASN A 218 -12.94 -3.99 -11.37
C ASN A 218 -13.10 -2.96 -12.50
N GLU A 219 -12.42 -1.83 -12.42
CA GLU A 219 -12.51 -0.78 -13.44
C GLU A 219 -11.93 -1.22 -14.78
N PHE A 220 -10.77 -1.88 -14.78
CA PHE A 220 -10.08 -2.30 -16.01
C PHE A 220 -9.78 -3.80 -16.06
N ASN A 221 -9.21 -4.35 -14.98
CA ASN A 221 -8.84 -5.77 -14.91
C ASN A 221 -10.05 -6.69 -15.13
N VAL A 222 -9.82 -7.88 -15.66
CA VAL A 222 -10.86 -8.90 -15.86
C VAL A 222 -10.58 -10.07 -14.94
N THR A 223 -11.38 -10.18 -13.88
CA THR A 223 -11.16 -11.17 -12.82
C THR A 223 -12.38 -12.06 -12.67
N LEU A 224 -12.20 -13.36 -12.92
CA LEU A 224 -13.21 -14.38 -12.67
C LEU A 224 -13.01 -14.97 -11.28
N LYS A 225 -14.03 -14.85 -10.43
CA LYS A 225 -14.08 -15.45 -9.09
C LYS A 225 -15.11 -16.57 -9.00
N PRO A 226 -14.88 -17.63 -8.21
CA PRO A 226 -15.84 -18.71 -8.07
C PRO A 226 -16.98 -18.28 -7.13
N ASN A 227 -18.17 -18.82 -7.38
CA ASN A 227 -19.35 -18.71 -6.51
C ASN A 227 -19.33 -19.78 -5.40
N TYR A 228 -18.13 -20.23 -5.04
CA TYR A 228 -17.85 -21.23 -4.01
C TYR A 228 -16.93 -20.61 -2.96
N GLU A 229 -16.89 -21.21 -1.77
CA GLU A 229 -15.94 -20.82 -0.73
C GLU A 229 -14.50 -20.91 -1.27
N THR A 230 -13.75 -19.82 -1.10
CA THR A 230 -12.36 -19.69 -1.54
C THR A 230 -11.53 -20.84 -0.98
N GLY A 231 -10.72 -21.47 -1.83
CA GLY A 231 -9.87 -22.60 -1.45
C GLY A 231 -10.61 -23.94 -1.29
N SER A 232 -11.92 -24.02 -1.54
CA SER A 232 -12.62 -25.31 -1.65
C SER A 232 -12.19 -26.08 -2.91
N GLU A 233 -12.25 -27.42 -2.89
CA GLU A 233 -11.93 -28.25 -4.08
C GLU A 233 -12.75 -27.85 -5.32
N ARG A 234 -14.01 -27.44 -5.12
CA ARG A 234 -14.87 -26.96 -6.20
C ARG A 234 -14.41 -25.62 -6.75
N ALA A 235 -14.01 -24.70 -5.87
CA ALA A 235 -13.46 -23.42 -6.29
C ALA A 235 -12.18 -23.60 -7.10
N ARG A 236 -11.26 -24.48 -6.64
CA ARG A 236 -10.02 -24.82 -7.35
C ARG A 236 -10.29 -25.31 -8.77
N GLY A 237 -11.01 -26.41 -8.92
CA GLY A 237 -11.25 -26.99 -10.26
C GLY A 237 -12.01 -26.06 -11.21
N LEU A 238 -12.87 -25.19 -10.67
CA LEU A 238 -13.56 -24.19 -11.47
C LEU A 238 -12.63 -23.07 -11.93
N ILE A 239 -11.74 -22.60 -11.06
CA ILE A 239 -10.78 -21.54 -11.39
C ILE A 239 -9.69 -22.04 -12.32
N ASP A 240 -9.28 -23.30 -12.20
CA ASP A 240 -8.41 -23.96 -13.19
C ASP A 240 -9.04 -23.91 -14.59
N SER A 241 -10.33 -24.24 -14.68
CA SER A 241 -11.09 -24.19 -15.93
C SER A 241 -11.24 -22.75 -16.44
N ALA A 242 -11.49 -21.79 -15.54
CA ALA A 242 -11.59 -20.37 -15.85
C ALA A 242 -10.27 -19.81 -16.39
N LEU A 243 -9.13 -20.18 -15.83
CA LEU A 243 -7.80 -19.79 -16.32
C LEU A 243 -7.60 -20.27 -17.76
N VAL A 244 -7.87 -21.55 -18.06
CA VAL A 244 -7.73 -22.09 -19.41
C VAL A 244 -8.65 -21.38 -20.41
N HIS A 245 -9.87 -21.04 -19.98
CA HIS A 245 -10.81 -20.24 -20.78
C HIS A 245 -10.27 -18.83 -21.06
N LEU A 246 -9.76 -18.13 -20.05
CA LEU A 246 -9.16 -16.80 -20.20
C LEU A 246 -7.97 -16.81 -21.16
N LEU A 247 -7.07 -17.79 -21.04
CA LEU A 247 -5.94 -17.95 -21.95
C LEU A 247 -6.38 -18.22 -23.40
N GLY A 248 -7.44 -19.02 -23.59
CA GLY A 248 -8.03 -19.23 -24.91
C GLY A 248 -8.66 -17.97 -25.49
N LEU A 249 -9.37 -17.21 -24.67
CA LEU A 249 -9.99 -15.96 -25.08
C LEU A 249 -8.94 -14.89 -25.43
N LEU A 250 -7.86 -14.81 -24.65
CA LEU A 250 -6.71 -13.94 -24.96
C LEU A 250 -6.11 -14.29 -26.33
N ALA A 251 -5.91 -15.58 -26.62
CA ALA A 251 -5.40 -16.03 -27.90
C ALA A 251 -6.27 -15.60 -29.07
N ASP A 252 -7.60 -15.74 -28.94
CA ASP A 252 -8.55 -15.24 -29.94
C ASP A 252 -8.42 -13.73 -30.16
N CYS A 253 -8.30 -12.95 -29.07
CA CYS A 253 -8.22 -11.48 -29.12
C CYS A 253 -6.95 -10.99 -29.84
N VAL A 254 -5.82 -11.68 -29.63
CA VAL A 254 -4.55 -11.34 -30.29
C VAL A 254 -4.34 -12.08 -31.62
N GLY A 255 -5.31 -12.89 -32.06
CA GLY A 255 -5.24 -13.64 -33.32
C GLY A 255 -4.15 -14.72 -33.34
N ALA A 256 -3.86 -15.35 -32.20
CA ALA A 256 -2.83 -16.38 -32.03
C ALA A 256 -3.42 -17.78 -31.80
N ASP A 257 -2.58 -18.81 -31.95
CA ASP A 257 -2.95 -20.18 -31.57
C ASP A 257 -3.10 -20.28 -30.03
N PRO A 258 -4.27 -20.70 -29.51
CA PRO A 258 -4.46 -20.93 -28.07
C PRO A 258 -3.43 -21.86 -27.44
N ALA A 259 -2.89 -22.83 -28.18
CA ALA A 259 -1.88 -23.74 -27.66
C ALA A 259 -0.53 -23.03 -27.41
N ALA A 260 -0.17 -22.06 -28.25
CA ALA A 260 1.04 -21.25 -28.10
C ALA A 260 0.90 -20.23 -26.96
N VAL A 261 -0.27 -19.59 -26.82
CA VAL A 261 -0.54 -18.65 -25.70
C VAL A 261 -0.51 -19.35 -24.34
N ARG A 262 -1.07 -20.56 -24.24
CA ARG A 262 -0.96 -21.37 -23.02
C ARG A 262 0.49 -21.71 -22.68
N ALA A 263 1.30 -22.09 -23.68
CA ALA A 263 2.72 -22.36 -23.48
C ALA A 263 3.46 -21.10 -23.00
N TYR A 264 3.20 -19.95 -23.62
CA TYR A 264 3.83 -18.67 -23.26
C TYR A 264 3.63 -18.30 -21.78
N TYR A 265 2.41 -18.40 -21.26
CA TYR A 265 2.16 -18.11 -19.83
C TYR A 265 2.61 -19.24 -18.89
N ALA A 266 2.55 -20.50 -19.34
CA ALA A 266 3.08 -21.63 -18.56
C ALA A 266 4.61 -21.57 -18.40
N ASP A 267 5.33 -21.08 -19.40
CA ASP A 267 6.79 -20.88 -19.32
C ASP A 267 7.16 -19.78 -18.32
N ALA A 268 6.28 -18.78 -18.14
CA ALA A 268 6.47 -17.67 -17.22
C ALA A 268 6.06 -17.98 -15.77
N ASP A 269 5.08 -18.84 -15.56
CA ASP A 269 4.50 -19.13 -14.25
C ASP A 269 4.28 -20.64 -14.02
N PRO A 270 4.96 -21.25 -13.04
CA PRO A 270 4.85 -22.69 -12.77
C PRO A 270 3.47 -23.13 -12.25
N GLU A 271 2.68 -22.24 -11.63
CA GLU A 271 1.31 -22.56 -11.20
C GLU A 271 0.38 -22.64 -12.41
N ILE A 272 0.51 -21.67 -13.33
CA ILE A 272 -0.19 -21.74 -14.63
C ILE A 272 0.22 -23.00 -15.40
N ALA A 273 1.51 -23.34 -15.41
CA ALA A 273 2.00 -24.56 -16.05
C ALA A 273 1.35 -25.83 -15.48
N ALA A 274 1.18 -25.90 -14.16
CA ALA A 274 0.54 -27.04 -13.50
C ALA A 274 -0.94 -27.17 -13.91
N VAL A 275 -1.68 -26.06 -13.93
CA VAL A 275 -3.09 -26.04 -14.36
C VAL A 275 -3.23 -26.45 -15.82
N VAL A 276 -2.41 -25.87 -16.70
CA VAL A 276 -2.42 -26.16 -18.12
C VAL A 276 -2.12 -27.64 -18.39
N ALA A 277 -1.13 -28.21 -17.70
CA ALA A 277 -0.75 -29.62 -17.81
C ALA A 277 -1.82 -30.59 -17.27
N ALA A 278 -2.56 -30.18 -16.23
CA ALA A 278 -3.68 -30.96 -15.68
C ALA A 278 -4.94 -30.88 -16.55
N SER A 279 -5.06 -29.83 -17.37
CA SER A 279 -6.19 -29.63 -18.28
C SER A 279 -6.15 -30.59 -19.48
N SER A 280 -7.30 -30.72 -20.16
CA SER A 280 -7.38 -31.45 -21.44
C SER A 280 -7.08 -30.57 -22.65
N ALA A 281 -6.69 -29.30 -22.44
CA ALA A 281 -6.42 -28.36 -23.51
C ALA A 281 -5.06 -28.66 -24.16
N ALA A 282 -4.97 -28.47 -25.48
CA ALA A 282 -3.73 -28.68 -26.21
C ALA A 282 -2.65 -27.68 -25.75
N VAL A 283 -1.41 -28.12 -25.56
CA VAL A 283 -0.28 -27.23 -25.27
C VAL A 283 0.66 -27.25 -26.46
N GLY A 284 1.07 -26.08 -26.91
CA GLY A 284 1.89 -25.88 -28.09
C GLY A 284 3.31 -25.46 -27.73
N ASP A 285 3.94 -24.75 -28.66
CA ASP A 285 5.25 -24.14 -28.51
C ASP A 285 5.06 -22.62 -28.37
N ALA A 286 5.62 -22.00 -27.33
CA ALA A 286 5.55 -20.56 -27.13
C ALA A 286 6.26 -19.78 -28.26
N ASP A 287 7.31 -20.37 -28.85
CA ASP A 287 8.06 -19.79 -29.97
C ASP A 287 7.25 -19.75 -31.28
N ALA A 288 6.08 -20.42 -31.32
CA ALA A 288 5.15 -20.35 -32.44
C ALA A 288 4.32 -19.05 -32.45
N LEU A 289 4.41 -18.20 -31.41
CA LEU A 289 3.75 -16.90 -31.40
C LEU A 289 4.37 -15.97 -32.45
N GLY A 290 3.51 -15.28 -33.20
CA GLY A 290 3.94 -14.18 -34.06
C GLY A 290 4.42 -12.99 -33.22
N GLU A 291 5.37 -12.22 -33.75
CA GLU A 291 6.01 -11.08 -33.05
C GLU A 291 4.99 -10.10 -32.46
N ALA A 292 3.96 -9.70 -33.22
CA ALA A 292 2.93 -8.78 -32.74
C ALA A 292 2.08 -9.34 -31.58
N ALA A 293 1.78 -10.65 -31.61
CA ALA A 293 1.05 -11.31 -30.53
C ALA A 293 1.93 -11.43 -29.28
N ALA A 294 3.20 -11.81 -29.44
CA ALA A 294 4.14 -11.88 -28.34
C ALA A 294 4.37 -10.50 -27.70
N GLU A 295 4.50 -9.44 -28.50
CA GLU A 295 4.62 -8.05 -28.03
C GLU A 295 3.40 -7.65 -27.20
N THR A 296 2.19 -7.88 -27.71
CA THR A 296 0.95 -7.56 -26.98
C THR A 296 0.84 -8.35 -25.67
N LEU A 297 1.08 -9.67 -25.72
CA LEU A 297 1.03 -10.54 -24.55
C LEU A 297 2.14 -10.22 -23.53
N SER A 298 3.25 -9.64 -23.96
CA SER A 298 4.31 -9.20 -23.02
C SER A 298 3.87 -8.07 -22.10
N ARG A 299 2.85 -7.31 -22.50
CA ARG A 299 2.25 -6.18 -21.76
C ARG A 299 1.04 -6.61 -20.91
N ILE A 300 0.53 -7.82 -21.13
CA ILE A 300 -0.61 -8.39 -20.39
C ILE A 300 -0.08 -9.35 -19.34
N ASP A 301 -0.59 -9.23 -18.13
CA ASP A 301 -0.36 -10.18 -17.05
C ASP A 301 -1.56 -11.09 -16.88
N VAL A 302 -1.29 -12.36 -16.57
CA VAL A 302 -2.31 -13.34 -16.21
C VAL A 302 -2.00 -13.83 -14.81
N GLY A 303 -2.89 -13.53 -13.87
CA GLY A 303 -2.80 -13.97 -12.49
C GLY A 303 -3.62 -15.22 -12.24
N TYR A 304 -3.03 -16.21 -11.57
CA TYR A 304 -3.73 -17.36 -11.05
C TYR A 304 -3.63 -17.37 -9.53
N TYR A 305 -4.79 -17.43 -8.87
CA TYR A 305 -4.91 -17.54 -7.42
C TYR A 305 -5.70 -18.81 -7.13
N GLU A 306 -5.00 -19.86 -6.70
CA GLU A 306 -5.56 -21.21 -6.55
C GLU A 306 -6.86 -21.21 -5.74
N GLY A 307 -7.97 -21.52 -6.42
CA GLY A 307 -9.29 -21.58 -5.81
C GLY A 307 -9.87 -20.24 -5.33
N ASP A 308 -9.31 -19.10 -5.77
CA ASP A 308 -9.85 -17.76 -5.53
C ASP A 308 -10.16 -16.99 -6.81
N ALA A 309 -9.23 -16.92 -7.77
CA ALA A 309 -9.39 -16.07 -8.93
C ALA A 309 -8.51 -16.47 -10.12
N ALA A 310 -9.00 -16.20 -11.32
CA ALA A 310 -8.18 -16.08 -12.52
C ALA A 310 -8.35 -14.66 -13.08
N GLU A 311 -7.25 -13.97 -13.30
CA GLU A 311 -7.22 -12.52 -13.59
C GLU A 311 -6.41 -12.21 -14.85
N ILE A 312 -6.87 -11.21 -15.60
CA ILE A 312 -6.09 -10.53 -16.63
C ILE A 312 -5.91 -9.07 -16.21
N ALA A 313 -4.66 -8.60 -16.16
CA ALA A 313 -4.28 -7.24 -15.80
C ALA A 313 -3.22 -6.69 -16.77
N SER A 314 -3.02 -5.37 -16.83
CA SER A 314 -1.94 -4.78 -17.63
C SER A 314 -0.67 -4.66 -16.80
N ARG A 315 0.48 -5.08 -17.34
CA ARG A 315 1.79 -4.91 -16.70
C ARG A 315 2.26 -3.45 -16.67
N GLU A 316 1.70 -2.65 -17.56
CA GLU A 316 1.95 -1.20 -17.62
C GLU A 316 1.21 -0.45 -16.51
N LEU A 317 0.19 -1.07 -15.90
CA LEU A 317 -0.51 -0.55 -14.73
C LEU A 317 0.04 -1.23 -13.47
N ASN A 318 0.66 -0.45 -12.60
CA ASN A 318 1.21 -0.95 -11.35
C ASN A 318 1.25 0.18 -10.30
N LYS A 319 1.49 -0.20 -9.03
CA LYS A 319 1.51 0.75 -7.91
C LYS A 319 2.50 1.90 -8.13
N VAL A 320 3.63 1.69 -8.81
CA VAL A 320 4.60 2.77 -9.11
C VAL A 320 3.97 3.84 -10.01
N VAL A 321 3.39 3.43 -11.13
CA VAL A 321 2.71 4.35 -12.06
C VAL A 321 1.54 5.06 -11.37
N GLY A 322 0.78 4.33 -10.54
CA GLY A 322 -0.28 4.88 -9.71
C GLY A 322 0.21 5.94 -8.72
N VAL A 323 1.29 5.67 -7.99
CA VAL A 323 1.89 6.60 -7.03
C VAL A 323 2.41 7.84 -7.74
N GLN A 324 3.12 7.69 -8.86
CA GLN A 324 3.59 8.84 -9.64
C GLN A 324 2.44 9.74 -10.09
N ALA A 325 1.38 9.16 -10.65
CA ALA A 325 0.19 9.91 -11.04
C ALA A 325 -0.51 10.58 -9.84
N ALA A 326 -0.51 9.95 -8.66
CA ALA A 326 -1.02 10.55 -7.43
C ALA A 326 -0.18 11.74 -6.96
N LEU A 327 1.15 11.61 -6.99
CA LEU A 327 2.09 12.68 -6.62
C LEU A 327 1.94 13.89 -7.56
N ASP A 328 1.76 13.66 -8.86
CA ASP A 328 1.51 14.71 -9.84
C ASP A 328 0.24 15.51 -9.51
N VAL A 329 -0.88 14.82 -9.21
CA VAL A 329 -2.16 15.47 -8.85
C VAL A 329 -2.03 16.21 -7.51
N LEU A 330 -1.33 15.63 -6.55
CA LEU A 330 -1.06 16.25 -5.25
C LEU A 330 -0.07 17.43 -5.33
N GLY A 331 0.62 17.61 -6.47
CA GLY A 331 1.59 18.68 -6.69
C GLY A 331 2.91 18.47 -5.96
N VAL A 332 3.32 17.22 -5.72
CA VAL A 332 4.58 16.86 -5.04
C VAL A 332 5.69 16.72 -6.06
N ALA A 333 6.41 17.81 -6.34
CA ALA A 333 7.41 17.86 -7.41
C ALA A 333 8.76 17.18 -7.10
N ASP A 334 9.17 17.16 -5.83
CA ASP A 334 10.42 16.53 -5.35
C ASP A 334 10.10 15.66 -4.13
N PRO A 335 9.53 14.46 -4.35
CA PRO A 335 9.10 13.60 -3.26
C PRO A 335 10.29 13.02 -2.49
N PHE A 336 10.16 13.01 -1.17
CA PHE A 336 10.90 12.14 -0.28
C PHE A 336 9.87 11.35 0.52
N ALA A 337 9.54 10.17 0.02
CA ALA A 337 8.42 9.37 0.48
C ALA A 337 8.81 8.46 1.65
N LEU A 338 7.91 8.28 2.61
CA LEU A 338 7.91 7.07 3.44
C LEU A 338 6.99 6.05 2.77
N VAL A 339 7.55 4.94 2.28
CA VAL A 339 6.81 3.84 1.65
C VAL A 339 6.65 2.71 2.66
N MET A 340 5.39 2.33 2.96
CA MET A 340 5.07 1.21 3.85
C MET A 340 4.25 0.15 3.12
N GLY A 341 4.66 -1.11 3.21
CA GLY A 341 3.94 -2.23 2.58
C GLY A 341 4.51 -3.60 2.92
N ASP A 342 3.74 -4.65 2.65
CA ASP A 342 4.08 -6.05 2.99
C ASP A 342 4.34 -6.93 1.74
N SER A 343 3.82 -6.50 0.58
CA SER A 343 3.67 -7.35 -0.59
C SER A 343 4.71 -7.09 -1.69
N LYS A 344 4.78 -8.00 -2.67
CA LYS A 344 5.59 -7.84 -3.89
C LYS A 344 5.20 -6.59 -4.69
N SER A 345 3.95 -6.15 -4.63
CA SER A 345 3.51 -4.95 -5.35
C SER A 345 4.06 -3.68 -4.70
N ASP A 346 4.20 -3.68 -3.38
CA ASP A 346 4.78 -2.59 -2.59
C ASP A 346 6.29 -2.55 -2.74
N LEU A 347 6.93 -3.73 -2.81
CA LEU A 347 8.36 -3.83 -3.08
C LEU A 347 8.78 -3.04 -4.32
N ARG A 348 7.97 -3.07 -5.39
CA ARG A 348 8.27 -2.30 -6.61
C ARG A 348 8.29 -0.79 -6.37
N VAL A 349 7.44 -0.30 -5.46
CA VAL A 349 7.43 1.12 -5.05
C VAL A 349 8.63 1.43 -4.17
N MET A 350 8.99 0.53 -3.25
CA MET A 350 10.18 0.65 -2.40
C MET A 350 11.47 0.69 -3.23
N GLU A 351 11.66 -0.28 -4.13
CA GLU A 351 12.77 -0.32 -5.08
C GLU A 351 12.81 0.95 -5.94
N HIS A 352 11.64 1.43 -6.40
CA HIS A 352 11.57 2.66 -7.19
C HIS A 352 12.05 3.90 -6.41
N VAL A 353 11.64 4.07 -5.16
CA VAL A 353 12.06 5.24 -4.38
C VAL A 353 13.53 5.19 -3.99
N ASP A 354 14.07 4.01 -3.70
CA ASP A 354 15.49 3.76 -3.40
C ASP A 354 16.38 4.04 -4.62
N ASP A 355 16.02 3.51 -5.80
CA ASP A 355 16.74 3.74 -7.06
C ASP A 355 16.84 5.23 -7.45
N HIS A 356 15.93 6.06 -6.95
CA HIS A 356 15.84 7.49 -7.25
C HIS A 356 16.23 8.41 -6.09
N ASP A 357 16.71 7.86 -4.95
CA ASP A 357 17.02 8.61 -3.72
C ASP A 357 15.85 9.53 -3.29
N SER A 358 14.64 9.00 -3.41
CA SER A 358 13.37 9.74 -3.30
C SER A 358 12.47 9.22 -2.18
N GLY A 359 13.03 8.45 -1.24
CA GLY A 359 12.29 7.98 -0.08
C GLY A 359 13.02 6.94 0.75
N ILE A 360 12.31 6.48 1.78
CA ILE A 360 12.69 5.41 2.70
C ILE A 360 11.58 4.36 2.72
N ALA A 361 11.95 3.10 2.92
CA ALA A 361 11.03 1.97 2.92
C ALA A 361 10.92 1.34 4.30
N ALA A 362 9.71 0.94 4.68
CA ALA A 362 9.45 0.20 5.91
C ALA A 362 8.44 -0.92 5.69
N ALA A 363 8.55 -1.99 6.46
CA ALA A 363 7.69 -3.17 6.30
C ALA A 363 7.36 -3.83 7.64
N PRO A 364 6.18 -4.45 7.75
CA PRO A 364 5.85 -5.26 8.92
C PRO A 364 6.67 -6.56 8.93
N GLU A 365 6.94 -7.11 10.11
CA GLU A 365 7.79 -8.31 10.28
C GLU A 365 7.30 -9.56 9.53
N HIS A 366 6.02 -9.62 9.19
CA HIS A 366 5.38 -10.73 8.48
C HIS A 366 5.29 -10.50 6.96
N ALA A 367 5.87 -9.40 6.46
CA ALA A 367 5.98 -9.13 5.03
C ALA A 367 6.68 -10.27 4.29
N SER A 368 6.51 -10.28 2.97
CA SER A 368 7.18 -11.28 2.12
C SER A 368 8.72 -11.22 2.30
N THR A 369 9.39 -12.37 2.18
CA THR A 369 10.86 -12.46 2.39
C THR A 369 11.64 -11.44 1.57
N ARG A 370 11.23 -11.20 0.32
CA ARG A 370 11.89 -10.20 -0.54
C ARG A 370 11.71 -8.76 -0.05
N VAL A 371 10.57 -8.44 0.55
CA VAL A 371 10.33 -7.12 1.16
C VAL A 371 11.23 -6.94 2.38
N LEU A 372 11.27 -7.95 3.26
CA LEU A 372 12.15 -7.91 4.43
C LEU A 372 13.64 -7.83 4.06
N GLU A 373 14.07 -8.58 3.04
CA GLU A 373 15.44 -8.49 2.51
C GLU A 373 15.77 -7.08 2.03
N HIS A 374 14.87 -6.44 1.27
CA HIS A 374 15.07 -5.08 0.78
C HIS A 374 15.20 -4.09 1.94
N VAL A 375 14.23 -4.06 2.86
CA VAL A 375 14.23 -3.13 4.01
C VAL A 375 15.43 -3.34 4.93
N ALA A 376 15.86 -4.59 5.14
CA ALA A 376 17.06 -4.90 5.93
C ALA A 376 18.37 -4.42 5.28
N THR A 377 18.39 -4.21 3.96
CA THR A 377 19.58 -3.72 3.25
C THR A 377 19.61 -2.20 3.06
N THR A 378 18.50 -1.50 3.32
CA THR A 378 18.38 -0.05 3.12
C THR A 378 18.44 0.73 4.43
N ASP A 379 17.33 0.77 5.17
CA ASP A 379 17.13 1.63 6.35
C ASP A 379 16.72 0.86 7.61
N GLU A 380 16.55 -0.48 7.51
CA GLU A 380 16.24 -1.38 8.63
C GLU A 380 14.95 -1.04 9.39
N LEU A 381 13.97 -0.44 8.70
CA LEU A 381 12.68 -0.03 9.27
C LEU A 381 11.66 -1.17 9.25
N VAL A 382 11.78 -2.09 10.19
CA VAL A 382 10.82 -3.20 10.39
C VAL A 382 9.99 -2.96 11.65
N PHE A 383 8.69 -3.28 11.61
CA PHE A 383 7.77 -3.09 12.74
C PHE A 383 6.83 -4.29 12.96
N ASP A 384 6.28 -4.40 14.16
CA ASP A 384 5.35 -5.48 14.53
C ASP A 384 4.00 -5.36 13.81
N ALA A 385 3.29 -6.48 13.65
CA ALA A 385 1.96 -6.48 13.02
C ALA A 385 0.97 -5.57 13.77
N GLY A 386 0.51 -4.50 13.13
CA GLY A 386 -0.37 -3.50 13.75
C GLY A 386 0.35 -2.40 14.53
N ALA A 387 1.68 -2.33 14.46
CA ALA A 387 2.50 -1.28 15.09
C ALA A 387 3.04 -0.26 14.07
N ALA A 388 2.26 0.02 13.01
CA ALA A 388 2.63 0.98 11.96
C ALA A 388 2.91 2.40 12.52
N ASP A 389 2.37 2.72 13.70
CA ASP A 389 2.64 3.98 14.40
C ASP A 389 4.12 4.14 14.81
N GLU A 390 4.87 3.05 15.01
CA GLU A 390 6.30 3.11 15.36
C GLU A 390 7.14 3.78 14.27
N ILE A 391 6.88 3.41 13.01
CA ILE A 391 7.55 4.01 11.86
C ILE A 391 7.08 5.44 11.64
N LEU A 392 5.78 5.71 11.83
CA LEU A 392 5.24 7.07 11.73
C LEU A 392 5.85 8.00 12.80
N ARG A 393 6.07 7.53 14.03
CA ARG A 393 6.77 8.27 15.09
C ARG A 393 8.23 8.54 14.73
N THR A 394 8.91 7.57 14.09
CA THR A 394 10.27 7.75 13.57
C THR A 394 10.31 8.81 12.48
N ALA A 395 9.41 8.76 11.51
CA ALA A 395 9.31 9.77 10.45
C ALA A 395 8.91 11.16 11.00
N TRP A 396 8.07 11.20 12.03
CA TRP A 396 7.71 12.44 12.72
C TRP A 396 8.93 13.06 13.40
N ALA A 397 9.74 12.25 14.11
CA ALA A 397 10.98 12.70 14.73
C ALA A 397 12.02 13.16 13.69
N LEU A 398 12.13 12.47 12.55
CA LEU A 398 12.96 12.87 11.42
C LEU A 398 12.58 14.27 10.93
N ALA A 399 11.28 14.56 10.81
CA ALA A 399 10.79 15.88 10.43
C ALA A 399 11.14 16.98 11.45
N GLN A 400 11.34 16.65 12.72
CA GLN A 400 11.78 17.62 13.74
C GLN A 400 13.29 17.90 13.71
N PHE A 401 14.09 17.00 13.14
CA PHE A 401 15.53 17.18 13.02
C PHE A 401 15.95 17.90 11.73
N ALA A 402 15.11 17.84 10.69
CA ALA A 402 15.32 18.50 9.41
C ALA A 402 15.00 20.00 9.46
#